data_AF-A0A963Z2L2-F1
#
_entry.id   AF-A0A963Z2L2-F1
#
_cell.length_a   1.000
_cell.length_b   1.000
_cell.length_c   1.000
_cell.angle_alpha   90.00
_cell.angle_beta   90.00
_cell.angle_gamma   90.00
#
_symmetry.space_group_name_H-M   'P 1'
#
loop_
_entity.id
_entity.type
_entity.pdbx_description
1 polymer ?
#
loop_
_entity_poly.entity_id
_entity_poly.type
_entity_poly.pdbx_seq_one_letter_code
_entity_poly.pdbx_strand_id
1 'polypeptide(L)'
;MATEQNAVSALAQAMDATGFAQAQAAQMQMILQDQGLTDWAGFASSWDDLGIDGFMADGGRYRRRRFAAFGVKAAGGANGIRRKPHQPHYQSRDYNALNGGIARWFDPVAEAIADHPTTTAVLRFCNGLFTRLTPPDVRPEHWHVEMHQFRIEAQAGSDGKPTPEGLHRDGVDWVLVLLVRRENVAEGETSITNLEKKLMSRFTLAAPMDAALVDDSRVYHGVTAVHPLDPAQPAFRDVLVITFRRE
;
A
#
# COMPACT_ATOMS: atom_id res chain seq x y z
N MET A 1 -17.25 -13.75 12.80
CA MET A 1 -16.52 -14.34 13.94
C MET A 1 -15.71 -15.60 13.57
N ALA A 2 -16.26 -16.83 13.45
CA ALA A 2 -15.41 -18.02 13.27
C ALA A 2 -14.71 -18.14 11.89
N THR A 3 -15.40 -17.87 10.79
CA THR A 3 -14.83 -17.86 9.43
C THR A 3 -13.87 -16.70 9.16
N GLU A 4 -14.00 -15.63 9.93
CA GLU A 4 -13.29 -14.36 9.81
C GLU A 4 -11.98 -14.36 10.61
N GLN A 5 -12.02 -14.83 11.86
CA GLN A 5 -10.81 -15.13 12.64
C GLN A 5 -9.91 -16.09 11.86
N ASN A 6 -10.51 -17.03 11.11
CA ASN A 6 -9.79 -17.93 10.22
C ASN A 6 -9.15 -17.20 9.03
N ALA A 7 -9.81 -16.21 8.43
CA ALA A 7 -9.28 -15.46 7.30
C ALA A 7 -8.07 -14.59 7.69
N VAL A 8 -8.16 -13.83 8.79
CA VAL A 8 -7.03 -13.03 9.29
C VAL A 8 -5.89 -13.94 9.79
N SER A 9 -6.23 -15.06 10.44
CA SER A 9 -5.21 -16.03 10.86
C SER A 9 -4.50 -16.70 9.68
N ALA A 10 -5.19 -16.95 8.56
CA ALA A 10 -4.56 -17.48 7.36
C ALA A 10 -3.55 -16.49 6.76
N LEU A 11 -3.90 -15.18 6.72
CA LEU A 11 -2.95 -14.14 6.30
C LEU A 11 -1.74 -14.08 7.25
N ALA A 12 -1.98 -14.11 8.55
CA ALA A 12 -0.90 -14.13 9.55
C ALA A 12 0.03 -15.34 9.36
N GLN A 13 -0.53 -16.54 9.19
CA GLN A 13 0.25 -17.77 8.96
C GLN A 13 1.08 -17.69 7.67
N ALA A 14 0.52 -17.15 6.58
CA ALA A 14 1.25 -16.95 5.33
C ALA A 14 2.40 -15.94 5.51
N MET A 15 2.13 -14.80 6.16
CA MET A 15 3.15 -13.79 6.49
C MET A 15 4.28 -14.38 7.34
N ASP A 16 3.95 -15.14 8.39
CA ASP A 16 4.94 -15.81 9.24
C ASP A 16 5.78 -16.81 8.44
N ALA A 17 5.14 -17.61 7.58
CA ALA A 17 5.81 -18.63 6.79
C ALA A 17 6.73 -18.05 5.71
N THR A 18 6.26 -17.06 4.94
CA THR A 18 6.91 -16.65 3.69
C THR A 18 7.29 -15.17 3.61
N GLY A 19 6.93 -14.35 4.61
CA GLY A 19 7.19 -12.91 4.61
C GLY A 19 6.26 -12.10 3.71
N PHE A 20 5.22 -12.73 3.14
CA PHE A 20 4.18 -12.06 2.37
C PHE A 20 2.87 -12.86 2.39
N ALA A 21 1.76 -12.18 2.12
CA ALA A 21 0.47 -12.81 1.91
C ALA A 21 -0.33 -12.08 0.82
N GLN A 22 -1.29 -12.79 0.23
CA GLN A 22 -2.24 -12.24 -0.72
C GLN A 22 -3.65 -12.43 -0.18
N ALA A 23 -4.50 -11.43 -0.35
CA ALA A 23 -5.93 -11.53 -0.09
C ALA A 23 -6.69 -11.15 -1.36
N GLN A 24 -7.62 -11.99 -1.78
CA GLN A 24 -8.53 -11.66 -2.88
C GLN A 24 -9.64 -10.72 -2.39
N ALA A 25 -10.24 -9.96 -3.32
CA ALA A 25 -11.26 -8.96 -3.06
C ALA A 25 -12.35 -9.40 -2.06
N ALA A 26 -12.96 -10.58 -2.26
CA ALA A 26 -14.02 -11.06 -1.36
C ALA A 26 -13.52 -11.29 0.08
N GLN A 27 -12.31 -11.83 0.25
CA GLN A 27 -11.70 -12.04 1.56
C GLN A 27 -11.37 -10.70 2.22
N MET A 28 -10.73 -9.79 1.48
CA MET A 28 -10.34 -8.48 2.00
C MET A 28 -11.55 -7.61 2.32
N GLN A 29 -12.59 -7.65 1.49
CA GLN A 29 -13.86 -6.96 1.74
C GLN A 29 -14.48 -7.41 3.04
N MET A 30 -14.59 -8.72 3.27
CA MET A 30 -15.13 -9.27 4.52
C MET A 30 -14.31 -8.81 5.74
N ILE A 31 -12.98 -8.88 5.65
CA ILE A 31 -12.08 -8.44 6.73
C ILE A 31 -12.27 -6.95 7.02
N LEU A 32 -12.29 -6.09 6.00
CA LEU A 32 -12.41 -4.65 6.21
C LEU A 32 -13.82 -4.25 6.69
N GLN A 33 -14.87 -4.92 6.22
CA GLN A 33 -16.24 -4.68 6.70
C GLN A 33 -16.36 -4.96 8.20
N ASP A 34 -15.73 -6.04 8.69
CA ASP A 34 -15.66 -6.33 10.13
C ASP A 34 -14.93 -5.21 10.91
N GLN A 35 -13.92 -4.59 10.31
CA GLN A 35 -13.22 -3.45 10.90
C GLN A 35 -13.98 -2.11 10.78
N GLY A 36 -15.21 -2.14 10.23
CA GLY A 36 -16.10 -0.99 10.09
C GLY A 36 -16.01 -0.27 8.75
N LEU A 37 -15.51 -0.93 7.69
CA LEU A 37 -15.53 -0.36 6.34
C LEU A 37 -16.98 -0.09 5.91
N THR A 38 -17.21 1.17 5.55
CA THR A 38 -18.43 1.64 4.89
C THR A 38 -18.04 2.67 3.83
N ASP A 39 -18.88 2.86 2.81
CA ASP A 39 -18.67 3.83 1.73
C ASP A 39 -17.35 3.61 0.94
N TRP A 40 -17.18 2.40 0.38
CA TRP A 40 -16.04 2.14 -0.51
C TRP A 40 -16.04 3.05 -1.74
N ALA A 41 -17.22 3.38 -2.29
CA ALA A 41 -17.33 4.19 -3.49
C ALA A 41 -16.82 5.62 -3.27
N GLY A 42 -17.23 6.28 -2.18
CA GLY A 42 -16.73 7.60 -1.81
C GLY A 42 -15.23 7.58 -1.57
N PHE A 43 -14.72 6.58 -0.82
CA PHE A 43 -13.28 6.41 -0.63
C PHE A 43 -12.52 6.26 -1.96
N ALA A 44 -12.97 5.36 -2.85
CA ALA A 44 -12.32 5.07 -4.12
C ALA A 44 -12.35 6.28 -5.09
N SER A 45 -13.42 7.06 -5.09
CA SER A 45 -13.51 8.27 -5.93
C SER A 45 -12.47 9.35 -5.58
N SER A 46 -11.86 9.31 -4.38
CA SER A 46 -10.82 10.27 -4.02
C SER A 46 -9.55 10.17 -4.88
N TRP A 47 -9.34 9.07 -5.60
CA TRP A 47 -8.25 8.95 -6.57
C TRP A 47 -8.44 9.83 -7.81
N ASP A 48 -9.64 10.35 -8.05
CA ASP A 48 -9.92 11.25 -9.17
C ASP A 48 -9.41 12.69 -8.94
N ASP A 49 -9.01 13.02 -7.71
CA ASP A 49 -8.42 14.31 -7.34
C ASP A 49 -6.99 14.15 -6.79
N LEU A 50 -6.11 13.46 -7.53
CA LEU A 50 -4.69 13.35 -7.20
C LEU A 50 -3.81 14.33 -8.01
N GLY A 51 -2.91 15.01 -7.31
CA GLY A 51 -1.87 15.85 -7.90
C GLY A 51 -0.75 15.04 -8.55
N ILE A 52 -0.03 15.65 -9.50
CA ILE A 52 1.12 15.03 -10.18
C ILE A 52 2.28 14.87 -9.19
N ASP A 53 2.96 13.72 -9.21
CA ASP A 53 4.20 13.53 -8.45
C ASP A 53 5.35 14.32 -9.11
N GLY A 54 5.74 15.45 -8.50
CA GLY A 54 6.82 16.30 -8.96
C GLY A 54 8.24 15.80 -8.63
N PHE A 55 8.37 14.65 -7.94
CA PHE A 55 9.64 14.12 -7.47
C PHE A 55 10.10 12.86 -8.21
N MET A 56 9.51 12.58 -9.37
CA MET A 56 9.89 11.45 -10.24
C MET A 56 11.28 11.68 -10.86
N ALA A 57 12.31 11.02 -10.32
CA ALA A 57 13.70 11.22 -10.77
C ALA A 57 13.97 10.72 -12.21
N ASP A 58 13.12 9.84 -12.75
CA ASP A 58 13.17 9.41 -14.16
C ASP A 58 12.52 10.43 -15.12
N GLY A 59 12.03 11.57 -14.61
CA GLY A 59 11.34 12.60 -15.37
C GLY A 59 9.91 12.22 -15.80
N GLY A 60 9.41 11.06 -15.34
CA GLY A 60 8.06 10.59 -15.65
C GLY A 60 6.98 11.49 -15.03
N ARG A 61 5.85 11.65 -15.74
CA ARG A 61 4.65 12.32 -15.21
C ARG A 61 3.44 11.38 -15.10
N TYR A 62 3.70 10.08 -15.15
CA TYR A 62 2.68 9.03 -15.10
C TYR A 62 2.18 8.72 -13.68
N ARG A 63 2.79 9.29 -12.63
CA ARG A 63 2.38 9.05 -11.24
C ARG A 63 1.67 10.27 -10.67
N ARG A 64 0.47 10.05 -10.14
CA ARG A 64 -0.25 11.01 -9.30
C ARG A 64 -0.35 10.46 -7.88
N ARG A 65 -0.33 11.35 -6.88
CA ARG A 65 -0.35 10.91 -5.49
C ARG A 65 -0.83 11.95 -4.49
N ARG A 66 -1.22 11.45 -3.33
CA ARG A 66 -1.36 12.20 -2.07
C ARG A 66 -0.74 11.42 -0.91
N PHE A 67 -0.45 12.11 0.18
CA PHE A 67 0.26 11.57 1.34
C PHE A 67 -0.36 11.99 2.68
N ALA A 68 -0.41 11.07 3.63
CA ALA A 68 -0.69 11.37 5.03
C ALA A 68 0.12 10.46 5.95
N ALA A 69 0.32 10.92 7.19
CA ALA A 69 0.96 10.14 8.24
C ALA A 69 0.06 10.07 9.47
N PHE A 70 0.19 8.98 10.21
CA PHE A 70 -0.59 8.69 11.41
C PHE A 70 0.35 8.14 12.51
N GLY A 71 -0.03 8.38 13.76
CA GLY A 71 0.44 7.63 14.91
C GLY A 71 -0.62 6.62 15.30
N VAL A 72 -0.28 5.34 15.40
CA VAL A 72 -1.23 4.27 15.73
C VAL A 72 -0.74 3.50 16.95
N LYS A 73 -1.50 3.53 18.06
CA LYS A 73 -1.15 2.77 19.26
C LYS A 73 -1.32 1.27 19.03
N ALA A 74 -0.25 0.50 19.24
CA ALA A 74 -0.23 -0.94 18.98
C ALA A 74 -1.32 -1.70 19.78
N ALA A 75 -1.53 -1.34 21.05
CA ALA A 75 -2.55 -1.94 21.91
C ALA A 75 -3.87 -1.15 21.99
N GLY A 76 -4.06 -0.10 21.17
CA GLY A 76 -5.12 0.90 21.37
C GLY A 76 -6.43 0.68 20.61
N GLY A 77 -6.49 -0.29 19.70
CA GLY A 77 -7.64 -0.49 18.82
C GLY A 77 -8.04 0.80 18.08
N ALA A 78 -9.35 1.01 17.91
CA ALA A 78 -9.93 2.16 17.21
C ALA A 78 -9.48 3.54 17.73
N ASN A 79 -9.42 3.71 19.05
CA ASN A 79 -9.13 5.00 19.69
C ASN A 79 -7.62 5.34 19.69
N GLY A 80 -6.80 4.41 19.19
CA GLY A 80 -5.36 4.55 19.09
C GLY A 80 -4.85 5.20 17.82
N ILE A 81 -5.70 5.48 16.84
CA ILE A 81 -5.32 6.06 15.54
C ILE A 81 -5.45 7.58 15.58
N ARG A 82 -4.37 8.29 15.26
CA ARG A 82 -4.36 9.75 15.19
C ARG A 82 -3.58 10.22 13.97
N ARG A 83 -4.19 11.10 13.17
CA ARG A 83 -3.48 11.77 12.07
C ARG A 83 -2.37 12.66 12.64
N LYS A 84 -1.15 12.53 12.08
CA LYS A 84 -0.02 13.41 12.39
C LYS A 84 -0.13 14.70 11.56
N PRO A 85 0.52 15.81 12.00
CA PRO A 85 0.70 16.98 11.15
C PRO A 85 1.27 16.59 9.78
N HIS A 86 0.90 17.33 8.74
CA HIS A 86 1.47 17.09 7.42
C HIS A 86 3.00 17.26 7.47
N GLN A 87 3.69 16.30 6.88
CA GLN A 87 5.14 16.15 6.96
C GLN A 87 5.66 15.55 5.65
N PRO A 88 6.95 15.65 5.34
CA PRO A 88 7.48 15.08 4.12
C PRO A 88 7.58 13.56 4.23
N HIS A 89 7.48 12.89 3.08
CA HIS A 89 7.93 11.52 2.94
C HIS A 89 9.46 11.49 2.84
N TYR A 90 10.12 10.65 3.64
CA TYR A 90 11.57 10.46 3.58
C TYR A 90 11.93 8.98 3.54
N GLN A 91 12.76 8.61 2.56
CA GLN A 91 13.41 7.31 2.47
C GLN A 91 14.91 7.53 2.34
N SER A 92 15.72 6.71 3.04
CA SER A 92 17.17 6.72 2.83
C SER A 92 17.49 6.17 1.44
N ARG A 93 18.69 6.47 0.95
CA ARG A 93 19.17 5.92 -0.34
C ARG A 93 19.42 4.40 -0.29
N ASP A 94 19.58 3.84 0.90
CA ASP A 94 19.76 2.38 1.07
C ASP A 94 18.51 1.59 0.68
N TYR A 95 17.33 2.21 0.81
CA TYR A 95 16.04 1.61 0.47
C TYR A 95 15.47 2.16 -0.85
N ASN A 96 15.59 3.47 -1.09
CA ASN A 96 15.13 4.09 -2.33
C ASN A 96 16.32 4.70 -3.09
N ALA A 97 16.99 3.89 -3.91
CA ALA A 97 18.15 4.34 -4.67
C ALA A 97 17.80 5.46 -5.69
N LEU A 98 16.56 5.48 -6.19
CA LEU A 98 16.12 6.41 -7.23
C LEU A 98 15.70 7.78 -6.66
N ASN A 99 14.93 7.78 -5.57
CA ASN A 99 14.30 8.99 -5.03
C ASN A 99 14.67 9.28 -3.56
N GLY A 100 15.58 8.50 -2.96
CA GLY A 100 15.97 8.62 -1.56
C GLY A 100 16.98 9.73 -1.26
N GLY A 101 17.07 10.09 0.02
CA GLY A 101 17.99 11.13 0.51
C GLY A 101 17.45 12.55 0.42
N ILE A 102 16.19 12.73 -0.01
CA ILE A 102 15.47 14.02 0.00
C ILE A 102 14.14 13.90 0.73
N ALA A 103 13.77 14.95 1.45
CA ALA A 103 12.44 15.09 2.04
C ALA A 103 11.45 15.57 0.97
N ARG A 104 10.43 14.76 0.67
CA ARG A 104 9.48 15.03 -0.42
C ARG A 104 8.12 15.44 0.15
N TRP A 105 7.74 16.69 -0.10
CA TRP A 105 6.44 17.23 0.28
C TRP A 105 5.44 16.95 -0.83
N PHE A 106 4.57 15.97 -0.61
CA PHE A 106 3.47 15.65 -1.52
C PHE A 106 2.17 16.32 -1.07
N ASP A 107 1.21 16.46 -1.98
CA ASP A 107 -0.11 16.96 -1.60
C ASP A 107 -0.72 16.12 -0.47
N PRO A 108 -1.33 16.74 0.54
CA PRO A 108 -1.91 16.01 1.65
C PRO A 108 -3.12 15.20 1.18
N VAL A 109 -3.34 14.01 1.75
CA VAL A 109 -4.65 13.33 1.67
C VAL A 109 -5.71 14.27 2.26
N ALA A 110 -6.85 14.40 1.57
CA ALA A 110 -7.94 15.26 2.02
C ALA A 110 -8.43 14.84 3.43
N GLU A 111 -8.81 15.81 4.27
CA GLU A 111 -9.27 15.53 5.65
C GLU A 111 -10.42 14.52 5.70
N ALA A 112 -11.44 14.72 4.88
CA ALA A 112 -12.56 13.78 4.78
C ALA A 112 -12.14 12.35 4.41
N ILE A 113 -11.02 12.17 3.70
CA ILE A 113 -10.49 10.85 3.33
C ILE A 113 -9.61 10.27 4.43
N ALA A 114 -8.81 11.10 5.11
CA ALA A 114 -8.03 10.66 6.26
C ALA A 114 -8.93 10.19 7.43
N ASP A 115 -10.06 10.86 7.63
CA ASP A 115 -11.06 10.54 8.67
C ASP A 115 -12.14 9.56 8.19
N HIS A 116 -12.02 9.07 6.96
CA HIS A 116 -13.01 8.21 6.33
C HIS A 116 -13.16 6.85 7.06
N PRO A 117 -14.38 6.28 7.16
CA PRO A 117 -14.60 4.95 7.73
C PRO A 117 -13.73 3.86 7.09
N THR A 118 -13.62 3.83 5.77
CA THR A 118 -12.69 2.93 5.03
C THR A 118 -11.23 3.09 5.47
N THR A 119 -10.70 4.31 5.58
CA THR A 119 -9.33 4.54 6.06
C THR A 119 -9.15 4.00 7.46
N THR A 120 -10.09 4.30 8.35
CA THR A 120 -10.08 3.79 9.73
C THR A 120 -10.11 2.26 9.77
N ALA A 121 -10.94 1.61 8.96
CA ALA A 121 -11.03 0.16 8.88
C ALA A 121 -9.74 -0.50 8.38
N VAL A 122 -9.13 0.06 7.33
CA VAL A 122 -7.83 -0.40 6.82
C VAL A 122 -6.74 -0.27 7.89
N LEU A 123 -6.65 0.88 8.56
CA LEU A 123 -5.65 1.11 9.60
C LEU A 123 -5.84 0.19 10.81
N ARG A 124 -7.09 -0.10 11.20
CA ARG A 124 -7.41 -1.07 12.27
C ARG A 124 -6.99 -2.48 11.89
N PHE A 125 -7.34 -2.92 10.69
CA PHE A 125 -6.93 -4.23 10.17
C PHE A 125 -5.41 -4.38 10.20
N CYS A 126 -4.69 -3.44 9.59
CA CYS A 126 -3.23 -3.45 9.56
C CYS A 126 -2.63 -3.43 10.96
N ASN A 127 -3.11 -2.56 11.85
CA ASN A 127 -2.62 -2.49 13.22
C ASN A 127 -2.79 -3.82 13.96
N GLY A 128 -3.97 -4.44 13.88
CA GLY A 128 -4.23 -5.72 14.53
C GLY A 128 -3.34 -6.85 14.02
N LEU A 129 -3.19 -6.95 12.69
CA LEU A 129 -2.38 -7.98 12.06
C LEU A 129 -0.88 -7.76 12.31
N PHE A 130 -0.35 -6.58 11.98
CA PHE A 130 1.09 -6.30 12.05
C PHE A 130 1.57 -6.22 13.50
N THR A 131 0.77 -5.71 14.44
CA THR A 131 1.11 -5.76 15.87
C THR A 131 1.19 -7.20 16.37
N ARG A 132 0.26 -8.08 15.94
CA ARG A 132 0.29 -9.51 16.29
C ARG A 132 1.55 -10.19 15.76
N LEU A 133 1.91 -9.92 14.52
CA LEU A 133 3.09 -10.50 13.86
C LEU A 133 4.42 -9.95 14.39
N THR A 134 4.40 -8.76 14.99
CA THR A 134 5.61 -8.17 15.60
C THR A 134 5.92 -8.83 16.95
N PRO A 135 7.14 -9.37 17.14
CA PRO A 135 7.54 -10.01 18.39
C PRO A 135 7.39 -9.06 19.59
N PRO A 136 6.92 -9.55 20.76
CA PRO A 136 6.60 -8.68 21.90
C PRO A 136 7.74 -7.82 22.41
N ASP A 137 8.99 -8.30 22.32
CA ASP A 137 10.21 -7.64 22.78
C ASP A 137 10.65 -6.46 21.91
N VAL A 138 10.19 -6.43 20.66
CA VAL A 138 10.51 -5.37 19.68
C VAL A 138 9.27 -4.62 19.19
N ARG A 139 8.12 -4.86 19.80
CA ARG A 139 6.85 -4.21 19.47
C ARG A 139 6.84 -2.77 20.00
N PRO A 140 6.55 -1.77 19.16
CA PRO A 140 6.53 -0.39 19.62
C PRO A 140 5.25 -0.11 20.42
N GLU A 141 5.26 0.93 21.27
CA GLU A 141 4.02 1.44 21.84
C GLU A 141 3.13 2.07 20.77
N HIS A 142 3.77 2.79 19.84
CA HIS A 142 3.14 3.49 18.73
C HIS A 142 3.84 3.16 17.41
N TRP A 143 3.04 2.84 16.40
CA TRP A 143 3.48 2.77 15.01
C TRP A 143 3.49 4.15 14.38
N HIS A 144 4.54 4.44 13.63
CA HIS A 144 4.49 5.43 12.57
C HIS A 144 3.88 4.79 11.35
N VAL A 145 2.79 5.37 10.86
CA VAL A 145 2.07 4.83 9.70
C VAL A 145 2.02 5.88 8.62
N GLU A 146 2.40 5.52 7.41
CA GLU A 146 2.23 6.37 6.24
C GLU A 146 1.16 5.80 5.32
N MET A 147 0.36 6.70 4.74
CA MET A 147 -0.66 6.41 3.76
C MET A 147 -0.30 7.11 2.46
N HIS A 148 -0.16 6.33 1.39
CA HIS A 148 0.04 6.83 0.05
C HIS A 148 -1.15 6.46 -0.84
N GLN A 149 -1.77 7.47 -1.43
CA GLN A 149 -2.66 7.27 -2.57
C GLN A 149 -1.81 7.36 -3.83
N PHE A 150 -1.85 6.35 -4.69
CA PHE A 150 -1.14 6.35 -5.96
C PHE A 150 -2.09 6.05 -7.11
N ARG A 151 -2.01 6.87 -8.17
CA ARG A 151 -2.49 6.53 -9.51
C ARG A 151 -1.29 6.45 -10.44
N ILE A 152 -1.18 5.35 -11.16
CA ILE A 152 -0.21 5.16 -12.24
C ILE A 152 -0.98 5.18 -13.55
N GLU A 153 -0.71 6.18 -14.38
CA GLU A 153 -1.32 6.38 -15.70
C GLU A 153 -0.43 5.75 -16.77
N ALA A 154 -1.04 5.16 -17.79
CA ALA A 154 -0.35 4.71 -19.00
C ALA A 154 -1.03 5.34 -20.21
N GLN A 155 -0.25 5.61 -21.26
CA GLN A 155 -0.74 6.22 -22.49
C GLN A 155 -0.10 5.54 -23.70
N ALA A 156 -0.62 5.81 -24.90
CA ALA A 156 -0.02 5.33 -26.13
C ALA A 156 1.47 5.76 -26.22
N GLY A 157 2.38 4.79 -26.30
CA GLY A 157 3.82 5.03 -26.36
C GLY A 157 4.48 5.48 -25.05
N SER A 158 3.76 5.50 -23.93
CA SER A 158 4.30 5.85 -22.62
C SER A 158 3.76 4.93 -21.52
N ASP A 159 4.64 4.07 -21.03
CA ASP A 159 4.31 3.10 -20.00
C ASP A 159 4.16 3.75 -18.63
N GLY A 160 3.19 3.30 -17.85
CA GLY A 160 3.09 3.64 -16.43
C GLY A 160 3.95 2.67 -15.61
N LYS A 161 4.87 3.18 -14.78
CA LYS A 161 5.75 2.32 -13.98
C LYS A 161 5.40 2.44 -12.49
N PRO A 162 4.73 1.46 -11.87
CA PRO A 162 4.42 1.55 -10.44
C PRO A 162 5.68 1.59 -9.58
N THR A 163 6.69 0.78 -9.94
CA THR A 163 7.97 0.69 -9.25
C THR A 163 9.10 0.96 -10.26
N PRO A 164 9.38 2.23 -10.60
CA PRO A 164 10.38 2.57 -11.63
C PRO A 164 11.80 2.10 -11.29
N GLU A 165 12.11 1.94 -10.00
CA GLU A 165 13.34 1.33 -9.48
C GLU A 165 13.42 -0.20 -9.63
N GLY A 166 12.31 -0.87 -9.93
CA GLY A 166 12.22 -2.34 -10.01
C GLY A 166 11.99 -3.01 -8.64
N LEU A 167 12.62 -4.18 -8.43
CA LEU A 167 12.55 -4.89 -7.16
C LEU A 167 13.19 -4.06 -6.04
N HIS A 168 12.41 -3.77 -5.00
CA HIS A 168 12.83 -2.93 -3.90
C HIS A 168 12.25 -3.41 -2.56
N ARG A 169 12.65 -2.70 -1.52
CA ARG A 169 12.07 -2.72 -0.17
C ARG A 169 11.77 -1.28 0.21
N ASP A 170 10.75 -1.06 1.01
CA ASP A 170 10.28 0.28 1.36
C ASP A 170 11.12 0.94 2.47
N GLY A 171 11.86 0.15 3.25
CA GLY A 171 12.60 0.62 4.42
C GLY A 171 11.71 0.78 5.65
N VAL A 172 10.73 -0.10 5.79
CA VAL A 172 9.74 -0.11 6.88
C VAL A 172 9.65 -1.51 7.47
N ASP A 173 8.72 -1.75 8.39
CA ASP A 173 8.51 -3.08 8.96
C ASP A 173 7.47 -3.87 8.15
N TRP A 174 6.33 -3.24 7.88
CA TRP A 174 5.19 -3.88 7.23
C TRP A 174 4.58 -3.00 6.16
N VAL A 175 4.10 -3.63 5.08
CA VAL A 175 3.45 -2.95 3.97
C VAL A 175 2.13 -3.65 3.63
N LEU A 176 1.09 -2.85 3.41
CA LEU A 176 -0.12 -3.25 2.70
C LEU A 176 -0.17 -2.50 1.37
N VAL A 177 -0.37 -3.24 0.28
CA VAL A 177 -0.76 -2.69 -1.02
C VAL A 177 -2.17 -3.18 -1.32
N LEU A 178 -3.13 -2.27 -1.45
CA LEU A 178 -4.53 -2.55 -1.73
C LEU A 178 -4.93 -1.93 -3.08
N LEU A 179 -5.45 -2.75 -4.00
CA LEU A 179 -5.97 -2.25 -5.26
C LEU A 179 -7.27 -1.49 -5.04
N VAL A 180 -7.31 -0.25 -5.51
CA VAL A 180 -8.51 0.60 -5.44
C VAL A 180 -9.31 0.49 -6.72
N ARG A 181 -8.63 0.67 -7.85
CA ARG A 181 -9.23 0.63 -9.19
C ARG A 181 -8.16 0.32 -10.23
N ARG A 182 -8.57 -0.30 -11.32
CA ARG A 182 -7.71 -0.60 -12.46
C ARG A 182 -8.58 -0.52 -13.70
N GLU A 183 -8.20 0.34 -14.65
CA GLU A 183 -9.01 0.65 -15.82
C GLU A 183 -8.13 0.57 -17.07
N ASN A 184 -8.57 -0.17 -18.09
CA ASN A 184 -7.96 -0.21 -19.41
C ASN A 184 -6.43 -0.47 -19.43
N VAL A 185 -5.89 -1.21 -18.45
CA VAL A 185 -4.45 -1.54 -18.40
C VAL A 185 -4.19 -3.04 -18.46
N ALA A 186 -3.20 -3.43 -19.25
CA ALA A 186 -2.54 -4.72 -19.22
C ALA A 186 -1.41 -4.74 -18.17
N GLU A 187 -0.90 -5.93 -17.83
CA GLU A 187 0.29 -6.12 -16.96
C GLU A 187 0.12 -5.65 -15.50
N GLY A 188 1.11 -5.01 -14.88
CA GLY A 188 1.07 -4.69 -13.44
C GLY A 188 1.15 -5.93 -12.54
N GLU A 189 1.89 -6.95 -12.97
CA GLU A 189 2.17 -8.17 -12.22
C GLU A 189 3.11 -7.84 -11.06
N THR A 190 2.73 -8.23 -9.85
CA THR A 190 3.56 -8.16 -8.65
C THR A 190 4.49 -9.36 -8.61
N SER A 191 5.78 -9.13 -8.41
CA SER A 191 6.80 -10.15 -8.15
C SER A 191 7.27 -10.05 -6.71
N ILE A 192 7.36 -11.18 -6.02
CA ILE A 192 7.96 -11.31 -4.68
C ILE A 192 9.20 -12.21 -4.77
N THR A 193 10.31 -11.77 -4.20
CA THR A 193 11.56 -12.53 -4.15
C THR A 193 12.12 -12.57 -2.72
N ASN A 194 12.93 -13.58 -2.42
CA ASN A 194 13.65 -13.63 -1.14
C ASN A 194 14.82 -12.62 -1.11
N LEU A 195 15.57 -12.58 -0.01
CA LEU A 195 16.70 -11.64 0.13
C LEU A 195 17.85 -11.89 -0.87
N GLU A 196 17.99 -13.12 -1.38
CA GLU A 196 18.91 -13.46 -2.47
C GLU A 196 18.33 -13.17 -3.87
N LYS A 197 17.19 -12.47 -3.95
CA LYS A 197 16.46 -12.11 -5.17
C LYS A 197 15.96 -13.30 -5.99
N LYS A 198 15.82 -14.48 -5.39
CA LYS A 198 15.19 -15.64 -6.01
C LYS A 198 13.67 -15.49 -5.98
N LEU A 199 13.03 -15.67 -7.14
CA LEU A 199 11.58 -15.57 -7.27
C LEU A 199 10.85 -16.55 -6.36
N MET A 200 9.91 -16.03 -5.58
CA MET A 200 9.03 -16.80 -4.69
C MET A 200 7.60 -16.84 -5.21
N SER A 201 7.09 -15.72 -5.74
CA SER A 201 5.71 -15.62 -6.22
C SER A 201 5.53 -14.55 -7.30
N ARG A 202 4.52 -14.74 -8.15
CA ARG A 202 4.01 -13.78 -9.13
C ARG A 202 2.50 -13.81 -9.14
N PHE A 203 1.89 -12.64 -9.17
CA PHE A 203 0.44 -12.49 -9.18
C PHE A 203 0.04 -11.08 -9.58
N THR A 204 -1.19 -10.91 -10.02
CA THR A 204 -1.73 -9.59 -10.39
C THR A 204 -2.89 -9.26 -9.48
N LEU A 205 -2.84 -8.09 -8.83
CA LEU A 205 -4.03 -7.52 -8.19
C LEU A 205 -4.96 -7.03 -9.31
N ALA A 206 -6.11 -7.68 -9.46
CA ALA A 206 -6.98 -7.56 -10.62
C ALA A 206 -8.35 -6.94 -10.28
N ALA A 207 -8.91 -7.27 -9.12
CA ALA A 207 -10.19 -6.75 -8.65
C ALA A 207 -9.99 -5.70 -7.54
N PRO A 208 -10.83 -4.64 -7.47
CA PRO A 208 -10.85 -3.74 -6.33
C PRO A 208 -10.91 -4.51 -5.01
N MET A 209 -10.11 -4.09 -4.03
CA MET A 209 -9.85 -4.78 -2.76
C MET A 209 -8.93 -6.01 -2.81
N ASP A 210 -8.39 -6.41 -3.96
CA ASP A 210 -7.25 -7.34 -3.95
C ASP A 210 -6.08 -6.69 -3.21
N ALA A 211 -5.40 -7.46 -2.36
CA ALA A 211 -4.34 -6.97 -1.51
C ALA A 211 -3.09 -7.85 -1.50
N ALA A 212 -1.94 -7.21 -1.38
CA ALA A 212 -0.67 -7.83 -1.01
C ALA A 212 -0.21 -7.27 0.34
N LEU A 213 0.23 -8.15 1.23
CA LEU A 213 0.86 -7.79 2.50
C LEU A 213 2.30 -8.29 2.51
N VAL A 214 3.21 -7.49 3.05
CA VAL A 214 4.65 -7.76 2.99
C VAL A 214 5.30 -7.47 4.33
N ASP A 215 6.13 -8.41 4.80
CA ASP A 215 7.18 -8.19 5.78
C ASP A 215 8.39 -7.64 5.02
N ASP A 216 8.57 -6.33 5.09
CA ASP A 216 9.55 -5.62 4.27
C ASP A 216 11.00 -6.03 4.63
N SER A 217 11.21 -6.63 5.81
CA SER A 217 12.53 -7.12 6.21
C SER A 217 12.92 -8.45 5.56
N ARG A 218 11.95 -9.21 5.02
CA ARG A 218 12.16 -10.61 4.59
C ARG A 218 12.13 -10.84 3.08
N VAL A 219 11.51 -9.94 2.32
CA VAL A 219 11.33 -10.10 0.88
C VAL A 219 11.59 -8.81 0.12
N TYR A 220 11.94 -8.93 -1.16
CA TYR A 220 11.83 -7.82 -2.10
C TYR A 220 10.53 -7.95 -2.87
N HIS A 221 9.98 -6.81 -3.29
CA HIS A 221 8.81 -6.79 -4.15
C HIS A 221 8.95 -5.75 -5.26
N GLY A 222 8.16 -5.91 -6.31
CA GLY A 222 8.16 -5.00 -7.46
C GLY A 222 6.96 -5.28 -8.36
N VAL A 223 6.60 -4.31 -9.19
CA VAL A 223 5.44 -4.42 -10.08
C VAL A 223 5.88 -4.10 -11.51
N THR A 224 5.48 -4.94 -12.46
CA THR A 224 5.76 -4.67 -13.88
C THR A 224 5.11 -3.35 -14.33
N ALA A 225 5.64 -2.78 -15.41
CA ALA A 225 5.00 -1.64 -16.04
C ALA A 225 3.56 -2.00 -16.48
N VAL A 226 2.71 -1.00 -16.55
CA VAL A 226 1.35 -1.10 -17.09
C VAL A 226 1.27 -0.38 -18.43
N HIS A 227 0.47 -0.93 -19.34
CA HIS A 227 0.29 -0.43 -20.70
C HIS A 227 -1.20 -0.39 -21.03
N PRO A 228 -1.68 0.56 -21.85
CA PRO A 228 -3.08 0.61 -22.23
C PRO A 228 -3.50 -0.63 -23.02
N LEU A 229 -4.67 -1.20 -22.73
CA LEU A 229 -5.29 -2.24 -23.56
C LEU A 229 -5.85 -1.64 -24.85
N ASP A 230 -6.59 -0.54 -24.72
CA ASP A 230 -6.99 0.35 -25.81
C ASP A 230 -6.20 1.66 -25.71
N PRO A 231 -5.25 1.93 -26.64
CA PRO A 231 -4.46 3.17 -26.65
C PRO A 231 -5.27 4.46 -26.80
N ALA A 232 -6.54 4.38 -27.22
CA ALA A 232 -7.42 5.53 -27.40
C ALA A 232 -8.21 5.93 -26.14
N GLN A 233 -8.17 5.12 -25.08
CA GLN A 233 -8.90 5.34 -23.83
C GLN A 233 -7.95 5.63 -22.67
N PRO A 234 -8.39 6.38 -21.63
CA PRO A 234 -7.62 6.54 -20.40
C PRO A 234 -7.26 5.18 -19.80
N ALA A 235 -6.04 5.01 -19.33
CA ALA A 235 -5.55 3.76 -18.76
C ALA A 235 -4.80 4.05 -17.46
N PHE A 236 -5.22 3.42 -16.35
CA PHE A 236 -4.59 3.65 -15.06
C PHE A 236 -4.76 2.50 -14.06
N ARG A 237 -3.87 2.52 -13.05
CA ARG A 237 -3.89 1.63 -11.89
C ARG A 237 -3.80 2.44 -10.60
N ASP A 238 -4.81 2.31 -9.77
CA ASP A 238 -4.97 2.99 -8.49
C ASP A 238 -4.69 2.02 -7.34
N VAL A 239 -3.75 2.38 -6.47
CA VAL A 239 -3.47 1.63 -5.24
C VAL A 239 -3.40 2.55 -4.02
N LEU A 240 -3.84 1.99 -2.90
CA LEU A 240 -3.55 2.46 -1.57
C LEU A 240 -2.35 1.68 -1.04
N VAL A 241 -1.32 2.39 -0.60
CA VAL A 241 -0.19 1.78 0.12
C VAL A 241 -0.19 2.29 1.55
N ILE A 242 -0.18 1.37 2.51
CA ILE A 242 -0.04 1.67 3.93
C ILE A 242 1.25 1.03 4.43
N THR A 243 2.13 1.82 5.03
CA THR A 243 3.38 1.33 5.62
C THR A 243 3.35 1.51 7.13
N PHE A 244 3.87 0.53 7.86
CA PHE A 244 4.05 0.59 9.31
C PHE A 244 5.54 0.53 9.61
N ARG A 245 6.02 1.49 10.40
CA ARG A 245 7.39 1.52 10.91
C ARG A 245 7.40 1.78 12.41
N ARG A 246 8.31 1.12 13.11
CA ARG A 246 8.67 1.44 14.50
C ARG A 246 9.36 2.81 14.55
N GLU A 247 9.02 3.63 15.53
CA GLU A 247 9.76 4.85 15.89
C GLU A 247 10.73 4.55 17.04
#